data_AF-K1SAA8-F1
#
_entry.id   AF-K1SAA8-F1
#
_cell.length_a   1.000
_cell.length_b   1.000
_cell.length_c   1.000
_cell.angle_alpha   90.00
_cell.angle_beta   90.00
_cell.angle_gamma   90.00
#
_symmetry.space_group_name_H-M   'P 1'
#
loop_
_entity.id
_entity.type
_entity.pdbx_description
1 polymer ?
#
loop_
_entity_poly.entity_id
_entity_poly.type
_entity_poly.pdbx_seq_one_letter_code
_entity_poly.pdbx_strand_id
1 'polypeptide(L)' 'DKVTALDKVLRLLMMEQPLPKEYKAHILKGNYKGCWECHIEDDYLLIWIDDDMIELLRLGSHTELFSKNRK' A
#
# COMPACT_ATOMS: atom_id res chain seq x y z
N ASP A 1 -13.48 10.92 -1.12
CA ASP A 1 -13.04 10.35 -2.41
C ASP A 1 -11.79 9.51 -2.29
N LYS A 2 -11.84 8.29 -2.84
CA LYS A 2 -10.73 7.33 -2.90
C LYS A 2 -9.46 7.92 -3.52
N VAL A 3 -9.65 8.67 -4.61
CA VAL A 3 -8.56 9.32 -5.34
C VAL A 3 -7.83 10.35 -4.47
N THR A 4 -8.55 11.12 -3.65
CA THR A 4 -7.95 12.12 -2.76
C THR A 4 -7.16 11.47 -1.63
N ALA A 5 -7.66 10.36 -1.08
CA ALA A 5 -6.94 9.63 -0.03
C ALA A 5 -5.64 9.01 -0.57
N LEU A 6 -5.68 8.45 -1.78
CA LEU A 6 -4.50 7.96 -2.48
C LEU A 6 -3.49 9.09 -2.78
N ASP A 7 -3.95 10.22 -3.31
CA ASP A 7 -3.08 11.37 -3.61
C ASP A 7 -2.33 11.87 -2.37
N LYS A 8 -2.99 11.89 -1.20
CA LYS A 8 -2.32 12.21 0.08
C LYS A 8 -1.19 11.24 0.41
N VAL A 9 -1.45 9.94 0.31
CA VAL A 9 -0.44 8.90 0.56
C VAL A 9 0.73 9.04 -0.40
N LEU A 10 0.46 9.21 -1.69
CA LEU A 10 1.49 9.39 -2.71
C LEU A 10 2.34 10.64 -2.45
N ARG A 11 1.73 11.77 -2.06
CA ARG A 11 2.47 12.97 -1.69
C ARG A 11 3.38 12.76 -0.50
N LEU A 12 2.91 12.05 0.53
CA LEU A 12 3.73 11.74 1.71
C LEU A 12 4.93 10.86 1.33
N LEU A 13 4.69 9.84 0.51
CA LEU A 13 5.72 8.97 -0.04
C LEU A 13 6.75 9.77 -0.87
N MET A 14 6.29 10.62 -1.79
CA MET A 14 7.16 11.49 -2.60
C MET A 14 7.96 12.51 -1.77
N MET A 15 7.45 12.88 -0.58
CA MET A 15 8.14 13.76 0.36
C MET A 15 9.01 12.98 1.36
N GLU A 16 9.15 11.66 1.21
CA GLU A 16 9.89 10.78 2.13
C GLU A 16 9.39 10.92 3.59
N GLN A 17 8.11 11.27 3.75
CA GLN A 17 7.48 11.49 5.04
C GLN A 17 6.86 10.20 5.56
N PRO A 18 6.94 9.94 6.88
CA PRO A 18 6.30 8.79 7.47
C PRO A 18 4.77 8.86 7.33
N LEU A 19 4.18 7.75 6.91
CA LEU A 19 2.73 7.62 6.83
C LEU A 19 2.11 7.67 8.24
N PRO A 20 1.00 8.43 8.41
CA PRO A 20 0.24 8.42 9.66
C PRO A 20 -0.19 7.01 10.05
N LYS A 21 -0.28 6.75 11.37
CA LYS A 21 -0.71 5.45 11.92
C LYS A 21 -2.09 5.01 11.44
N GLU A 22 -2.92 5.96 11.01
CA GLU A 22 -4.25 5.73 10.44
C GLU A 22 -4.19 4.84 9.19
N TYR A 23 -3.14 5.01 8.37
CA TYR A 23 -2.92 4.21 7.17
C TYR A 23 -2.35 2.82 7.47
N LYS A 24 -2.07 2.49 8.74
CA LYS A 24 -1.55 1.18 9.18
C LYS A 24 -0.40 0.67 8.31
N ALA A 25 0.50 1.57 7.91
CA ALA A 25 1.62 1.24 7.05
C ALA A 25 2.53 0.21 7.72
N HIS A 26 2.77 -0.92 7.05
CA HIS A 26 3.60 -2.00 7.57
C HIS A 26 4.30 -2.78 6.47
N ILE A 27 5.41 -3.43 6.82
CA ILE A 27 6.14 -4.29 5.90
C ILE A 27 5.46 -5.65 5.82
N LEU A 28 5.15 -6.09 4.61
CA LEU A 28 4.60 -7.40 4.31
C LEU A 28 5.61 -8.52 4.55
N LYS A 29 5.07 -9.69 4.83
CA LYS A 29 5.81 -10.94 5.07
C LYS A 29 5.39 -12.00 4.05
N GLY A 30 6.21 -13.04 3.88
CA GLY A 30 5.92 -14.14 2.95
C GLY A 30 6.34 -13.83 1.52
N ASN A 31 5.45 -14.02 0.54
CA ASN A 31 5.76 -13.82 -0.88
C ASN A 31 6.07 -12.35 -1.23
N TYR A 32 5.54 -11.41 -0.45
CA TYR A 32 5.81 -9.97 -0.58
C TYR A 32 6.76 -9.48 0.51
N LYS A 33 7.68 -10.34 0.98
CA LYS A 33 8.62 -9.98 2.04
C LYS A 33 9.47 -8.78 1.61
N GLY A 34 9.42 -7.70 2.38
CA GLY A 34 10.16 -6.47 2.11
C GLY A 34 9.37 -5.43 1.33
N CYS A 35 8.15 -5.74 0.87
CA CYS A 35 7.24 -4.75 0.32
C CYS A 35 6.49 -4.05 1.46
N TRP A 36 6.17 -2.78 1.27
CA TRP A 36 5.33 -2.01 2.16
C TRP A 36 3.87 -2.11 1.74
N GLU A 37 2.97 -2.15 2.73
CA GLU A 37 1.53 -2.07 2.54
C GLU A 37 0.95 -0.97 3.43
N CYS A 38 -0.04 -0.23 2.93
CA CYS A 38 -0.88 0.66 3.72
C CYS A 38 -2.36 0.58 3.32
N HIS A 39 -3.22 0.89 4.29
CA HIS A 39 -4.67 0.99 4.14
C HIS A 39 -5.06 2.43 3.85
N ILE A 40 -5.50 2.70 2.61
CA ILE A 40 -6.02 4.01 2.21
C ILE A 40 -7.47 4.18 2.68
N GLU A 41 -8.26 3.11 2.61
CA GLU A 41 -9.62 2.99 3.14
C GLU A 41 -9.87 1.57 3.69
N ASP A 42 -11.06 1.33 4.26
CA ASP A 42 -11.44 0.08 4.94
C ASP A 42 -11.09 -1.19 4.14
N ASP A 43 -11.34 -1.16 2.82
CA ASP A 43 -11.06 -2.26 1.89
C ASP A 43 -10.17 -1.80 0.73
N TYR A 44 -9.31 -0.79 0.91
CA TYR A 44 -8.43 -0.28 -0.17
C TYR A 44 -6.98 -0.21 0.30
N LEU A 45 -6.13 -0.99 -0.36
CA LEU A 45 -4.75 -1.22 0.03
C LEU A 45 -3.81 -0.76 -1.09
N LEU A 46 -2.68 -0.20 -0.70
CA LEU A 46 -1.57 0.11 -1.58
C LEU A 46 -0.36 -0.71 -1.14
N ILE A 47 0.24 -1.42 -2.09
CA ILE A 47 1.50 -2.14 -1.90
C ILE A 47 2.57 -1.47 -2.76
N TRP A 48 3.70 -1.13 -2.14
CA TRP A 48 4.85 -0.53 -2.83
C TRP A 48 6.18 -1.09 -2.33
N ILE A 49 7.24 -0.83 -3.08
CA ILE A 49 8.62 -1.09 -2.66
C ILE A 49 9.29 0.25 -2.45
N ASP A 50 10.00 0.37 -1.33
CA ASP A 50 10.79 1.52 -0.94
C ASP A 50 12.26 1.10 -1.04
N ASP A 51 12.85 1.28 -2.23
CA ASP A 51 14.25 0.98 -2.54
C ASP A 51 14.90 2.26 -3.12
N ASP A 52 15.63 2.23 -4.24
CA ASP A 52 16.15 3.45 -4.89
C ASP A 52 15.04 4.40 -5.40
N MET A 53 13.87 3.86 -5.73
CA MET A 53 12.68 4.61 -6.10
C MET A 53 11.42 3.94 -5.53
N ILE A 54 10.38 4.73 -5.30
CA ILE A 54 9.09 4.21 -4.83
C ILE A 54 8.35 3.54 -5.98
N GLU A 55 8.33 2.21 -5.99
CA GLU A 55 7.64 1.42 -7.00
C GLU A 55 6.28 0.95 -6.50
N LEU A 56 5.20 1.45 -7.11
CA LEU A 56 3.85 1.01 -6.80
C LEU A 56 3.60 -0.36 -7.44
N LEU A 57 3.56 -1.41 -6.61
CA LEU A 57 3.37 -2.78 -7.07
C LEU A 57 1.91 -3.06 -7.42
N ARG A 58 1.03 -2.77 -6.47
CA ARG A 58 -0.40 -3.07 -6.58
C ARG A 58 -1.23 -2.12 -5.75
N LEU A 59 -2.44 -1.90 -6.23
CA LEU A 59 -3.46 -1.08 -5.58
C LEU A 59 -4.82 -1.72 -5.85
N GLY A 60 -5.57 -1.97 -4.78
CA GLY A 60 -6.84 -2.68 -4.87
C GLY A 60 -7.34 -3.13 -3.51
N SER A 61 -8.44 -3.86 -3.51
CA SER A 61 -9.03 -4.39 -2.27
C SER A 61 -8.27 -5.58 -1.69
N HIS A 62 -8.47 -5.86 -0.40
CA HIS A 62 -7.93 -7.08 0.21
C HIS A 62 -8.38 -8.33 -0.56
N THR A 63 -9.62 -8.30 -1.06
CA THR A 63 -10.18 -9.35 -1.91
C THR A 63 -9.44 -9.44 -3.25
N GLU A 64 -9.13 -8.35 -3.93
CA GLU A 64 -8.42 -8.41 -5.22
C GLU A 64 -6.93 -8.77 -5.09
N LEU A 65 -6.30 -8.34 -3.99
CA LEU A 65 -4.87 -8.53 -3.76
C LEU A 65 -4.55 -9.88 -3.11
N PHE A 66 -5.42 -10.36 -2.22
CA PHE A 66 -5.19 -11.56 -1.40
C PHE A 66 -6.23 -12.66 -1.57
N SER A 67 -7.27 -12.51 -2.41
CA SER A 67 -8.10 -13.67 -2.76
C SER A 67 -7.26 -14.68 -3.49
N LYS A 68 -6.83 -15.67 -2.72
CA LYS A 68 -6.27 -16.92 -3.17
C LYS A 68 -7.09 -17.39 -4.37
N ASN A 69 -6.39 -17.65 -5.47
CA ASN A 69 -6.80 -18.64 -6.45
C ASN A 69 -7.50 -19.80 -5.72
N ARG A 70 -8.84 -19.87 -5.81
CA ARG A 70 -9.54 -21.15 -5.74
C ARG A 70 -9.13 -21.89 -7.01
N LYS A 71 -8.04 -22.65 -6.94
CA LYS A 71 -7.84 -23.81 -7.79
C LYS A 71 -7.93 -25.04 -6.92
#